data_AF-A0A3L7NCG9-F1
#
_entry.id   AF-A0A3L7NCG9-F1
#
_cell.length_a   1.000
_cell.length_b   1.000
_cell.length_c   1.000
_cell.angle_alpha   90.00
_cell.angle_beta   90.00
_cell.angle_gamma   90.00
#
_symmetry.space_group_name_H-M   'P 1'
#
loop_
_entity.id
_entity.type
_entity.pdbx_description
1 polymer ?
#
loop_
_entity_poly.entity_id
_entity_poly.type
_entity_poly.pdbx_seq_one_letter_code
_entity_poly.pdbx_strand_id
1 'polypeptide(L)' 'SILRRTALSLLKNEPTAKVGIKNKRLMAGWNEDYLAKVLFK' A
#
# COMPACT_ATOMS: atom_id res chain seq x y z
N SER A 1 -9.79 -13.96 2.26
CA SER A 1 -10.00 -13.42 0.91
C SER A 1 -8.67 -13.12 0.22
N ILE A 2 -8.53 -13.56 -1.03
CA ILE A 2 -7.33 -13.38 -1.87
C ILE A 2 -6.97 -11.89 -2.00
N LEU A 3 -7.98 -11.02 -2.16
CA LEU A 3 -7.82 -9.56 -2.24
C LEU A 3 -7.06 -8.93 -1.05
N ARG A 4 -7.31 -9.42 0.17
CA ARG A 4 -6.62 -8.92 1.37
C ARG A 4 -5.14 -9.35 1.37
N ARG A 5 -4.85 -10.55 0.87
CA ARG A 5 -3.48 -11.08 0.78
C ARG A 5 -2.69 -10.34 -0.31
N THR A 6 -3.28 -10.10 -1.48
CA THR A 6 -2.65 -9.29 -2.54
C THR A 6 -2.41 -7.86 -2.11
N ALA A 7 -3.40 -7.20 -1.48
CA ALA A 7 -3.20 -5.86 -0.93
C ALA A 7 -2.08 -5.80 0.12
N LEU A 8 -1.97 -6.83 0.99
CA LEU A 8 -0.89 -6.89 1.98
C LEU A 8 0.48 -7.13 1.34
N SER A 9 0.56 -7.96 0.30
CA SER A 9 1.80 -8.18 -0.46
C SER A 9 2.24 -6.93 -1.20
N LEU A 10 1.32 -6.19 -1.83
CA LEU A 10 1.60 -4.91 -2.50
C LEU A 10 2.16 -3.87 -1.50
N LEU A 11 1.52 -3.73 -0.33
CA LEU A 11 1.98 -2.81 0.72
C LEU A 11 3.34 -3.20 1.33
N LYS A 12 3.68 -4.49 1.32
CA LYS A 12 5.00 -4.99 1.76
C LYS A 12 6.08 -4.75 0.71
N ASN A 13 5.76 -4.96 -0.57
CA ASN A 13 6.70 -4.79 -1.67
C ASN A 13 6.95 -3.33 -2.05
N GLU A 14 6.09 -2.39 -1.63
CA GLU A 14 6.29 -0.98 -1.94
C GLU A 14 7.38 -0.35 -1.05
N PRO A 15 8.57 0.02 -1.59
CA PRO A 15 9.69 0.52 -0.79
C PRO A 15 9.62 2.04 -0.56
N THR A 16 8.68 2.76 -1.18
CA THR A 16 8.71 4.24 -1.23
C THR A 16 8.43 4.89 0.11
N ALA A 17 7.60 4.26 0.96
CA ALA A 17 7.40 4.73 2.31
C ALA A 17 8.16 3.85 3.31
N LYS A 18 9.23 4.39 3.92
CA LYS A 18 9.90 3.81 5.10
C LYS A 18 9.03 3.96 6.36
N VAL A 19 7.77 3.54 6.27
CA VAL A 19 6.78 3.59 7.36
C VAL A 19 6.18 2.21 7.57
N GLY A 20 5.72 1.95 8.80
CA GLY A 20 5.08 0.68 9.14
C GLY A 20 3.85 0.40 8.27
N ILE A 21 3.48 -0.88 8.11
CA ILE A 21 2.35 -1.33 7.28
C ILE A 21 1.04 -0.62 7.66
N LYS A 22 0.84 -0.30 8.94
CA LYS A 22 -0.33 0.45 9.43
C LYS A 22 -0.40 1.86 8.83
N ASN A 23 0.73 2.56 8.76
CA ASN A 23 0.81 3.90 8.15
C ASN A 23 0.69 3.86 6.64
N LYS A 24 1.24 2.81 5.98
CA LYS A 24 1.03 2.62 4.54
C LYS A 24 -0.44 2.40 4.19
N ARG A 25 -1.20 1.69 5.05
CA ARG A 25 -2.65 1.51 4.88
C ARG A 25 -3.43 2.80 5.06
N LEU A 26 -3.04 3.61 6.06
CA LEU A 26 -3.60 4.95 6.23
C LEU A 26 -3.29 5.80 4.99
N MET A 27 -2.02 5.94 4.59
CA MET A 27 -1.62 6.66 3.37
C MET A 27 -2.38 6.22 2.13
N ALA A 28 -2.49 4.92 1.86
CA ALA A 28 -3.26 4.41 0.73
C ALA A 28 -4.77 4.73 0.81
N GLY A 29 -5.28 5.06 2.01
CA GLY A 29 -6.67 5.44 2.23
C GLY A 29 -6.96 6.94 2.11
N TRP A 30 -5.98 7.83 2.35
CA TRP A 30 -6.18 9.29 2.25
C TRP A 30 -5.36 9.97 1.14
N ASN A 31 -4.40 9.26 0.55
CA ASN A 31 -3.54 9.77 -0.51
C ASN A 31 -3.72 8.90 -1.76
N GLU A 32 -4.53 9.40 -2.68
CA GLU A 32 -4.84 8.74 -3.96
C GLU A 32 -3.60 8.57 -4.85
N ASP A 33 -2.65 9.51 -4.77
CA ASP A 33 -1.37 9.44 -5.48
C ASP A 33 -0.52 8.27 -4.97
N TYR A 34 -0.49 8.10 -3.65
CA TYR A 34 0.15 6.95 -3.01
C TYR A 34 -0.56 5.63 -3.33
N LEU A 35 -1.89 5.63 -3.40
CA LEU A 35 -2.67 4.46 -3.80
C LEU A 35 -2.36 4.04 -5.25
N ALA A 36 -2.34 5.00 -6.18
CA ALA A 36 -1.99 4.76 -7.57
C ALA A 36 -0.57 4.20 -7.70
N LYS A 37 0.37 4.74 -6.91
CA LYS A 37 1.75 4.24 -6.86
C LYS A 37 1.88 2.82 -6.29
N VAL A 38 1.00 2.41 -5.38
CA VAL A 38 0.97 1.04 -4.82
C VAL A 38 0.29 0.04 -5.76
N LEU A 39 -0.63 0.49 -6.62
CA LEU A 39 -1.43 -0.36 -7.51
C LEU A 39 -0.83 -0.53 -8.92
N PHE A 40 -0.21 0.53 -9.46
CA PHE A 40 0.24 0.58 -10.86
C PHE A 40 1.76 0.48 -11.04
N LYS A 41 2.49 0.13 -9.98
CA LYS A 41 3.94 -0.05 -9.99
C LYS A 41 4.30 -1.50 -9.68
#